data_AF-A0A8T4N9V2-F1
#
_entry.id   AF-A0A8T4N9V2-F1
#
_cell.length_a   1.000
_cell.length_b   1.000
_cell.length_c   1.000
_cell.angle_alpha   90.00
_cell.angle_beta   90.00
_cell.angle_gamma   90.00
#
_symmetry.space_group_name_H-M   'P 1'
#
loop_
_entity.id
_entity.type
_entity.pdbx_description
1 polymer ?
#
loop_
_entity_poly.entity_id
_entity_poly.type
_entity_poly.pdbx_seq_one_letter_code
_entity_poly.pdbx_strand_id
1 'polypeptide(L)' 'MAQQQIHMPGVFGGLMRYDEEYKSRFMISPAAVIGFVIGILALVLILKIFWPIAI' A
#
# COMPACT_ATOMS: atom_id res chain seq x y z
N MET A 1 5.22 10.85 -17.76
CA MET A 1 6.46 10.59 -16.98
C MET A 1 7.04 9.29 -17.51
N ALA A 2 8.23 9.32 -18.11
CA ALA A 2 8.84 8.15 -18.74
C ALA A 2 9.03 7.02 -17.71
N GLN A 3 8.35 5.89 -17.92
CA GLN A 3 8.58 4.66 -17.16
C GLN A 3 10.00 4.16 -17.42
N GLN A 4 10.95 4.54 -16.58
CA GLN A 4 12.21 3.80 -16.48
C GLN A 4 11.92 2.47 -15.78
N GLN A 5 11.54 1.47 -16.56
CA GLN A 5 11.57 0.09 -16.09
C GLN A 5 13.03 -0.34 -16.04
N ILE A 6 13.59 -0.40 -14.83
CA ILE A 6 14.90 -1.02 -14.57
C ILE A 6 14.75 -2.50 -14.97
N HIS A 7 15.14 -2.83 -16.21
CA HIS A 7 15.18 -4.22 -16.68
C HIS A 7 16.37 -4.89 -15.98
N MET A 8 16.07 -5.65 -14.93
CA MET A 8 17.06 -6.54 -14.33
C MET A 8 17.23 -7.71 -15.29
N PRO A 9 18.41 -7.93 -15.90
CA PRO A 9 18.60 -9.10 -16.75
C PRO A 9 18.35 -10.34 -15.89
N GLY A 10 17.45 -11.21 -16.34
CA GLY A 10 17.12 -12.48 -15.69
C GLY A 10 18.34 -13.41 -15.72
N VAL A 11 19.29 -13.16 -14.84
CA VAL A 11 20.55 -13.88 -14.77
C VAL A 11 20.29 -15.26 -14.15
N PHE A 12 20.10 -16.23 -15.04
CA PHE A 12 20.28 -17.67 -14.84
C PHE A 12 19.44 -18.30 -13.72
N GLY A 13 18.23 -18.76 -14.07
CA GLY A 13 17.42 -19.57 -13.15
C GLY A 13 15.97 -19.80 -13.53
N GLY A 14 15.44 -19.10 -14.56
CA GLY A 14 14.28 -19.51 -15.36
C GLY A 14 12.93 -19.76 -14.68
N LEU A 15 12.81 -19.63 -13.36
CA LEU A 15 11.63 -20.12 -12.63
C LEU A 15 10.85 -19.05 -11.87
N MET A 16 11.40 -17.85 -11.68
CA MET A 16 10.68 -16.73 -11.05
C MET A 16 11.13 -15.42 -11.69
N ARG A 17 10.26 -14.80 -12.48
CA ARG A 17 10.48 -13.43 -12.95
C ARG A 17 10.00 -12.49 -11.86
N TYR A 18 10.91 -11.79 -11.20
CA TYR A 18 10.58 -10.81 -10.15
C TYR A 18 9.73 -9.63 -10.66
N ASP A 19 9.67 -9.44 -11.98
CA ASP A 19 8.79 -8.44 -12.61
C ASP A 19 7.31 -8.87 -12.64
N GLU A 20 7.01 -10.13 -12.30
CA GLU A 20 5.66 -10.66 -12.26
C GLU A 20 5.14 -10.63 -10.82
N GLU A 21 4.53 -9.50 -10.43
CA GLU A 21 3.76 -9.43 -9.19
C GLU A 21 2.62 -10.47 -9.22
N TYR A 22 2.56 -11.31 -8.20
CA TYR A 22 1.50 -12.30 -8.03
C TYR A 22 0.14 -11.59 -7.97
N LYS A 23 -0.67 -11.75 -9.03
CA LYS A 23 -2.03 -11.21 -9.07
C LYS A 23 -2.93 -11.96 -8.10
N SER A 24 -2.96 -11.48 -6.87
CA SER A 24 -3.90 -11.96 -5.84
C SER A 24 -5.35 -11.70 -6.29
N ARG A 25 -6.26 -12.59 -5.90
CA ARG A 25 -7.72 -12.33 -6.00
C ARG A 25 -8.14 -11.13 -5.15
N PHE A 26 -7.30 -10.76 -4.17
CA PHE A 26 -7.48 -9.64 -3.27
C PHE A 26 -6.30 -8.68 -3.44
N MET A 27 -6.47 -7.69 -4.31
CA MET A 27 -5.53 -6.56 -4.49
C MET A 27 -6.22 -5.29 -4.03
N ILE A 28 -5.65 -4.62 -3.03
CA ILE A 28 -6.15 -3.34 -2.53
C ILE A 28 -5.51 -2.23 -3.37
N SER A 29 -6.32 -1.32 -3.92
CA SER A 29 -5.79 -0.17 -4.65
C SER A 29 -5.05 0.79 -3.71
N PRO A 30 -3.98 1.47 -4.16
CA PRO A 30 -3.30 2.47 -3.34
C PRO A 30 -4.23 3.55 -2.79
N ALA A 31 -5.24 3.94 -3.57
CA ALA A 31 -6.26 4.89 -3.14
C ALA A 31 -7.08 4.40 -1.94
N ALA A 32 -7.42 3.10 -1.90
CA ALA A 32 -8.13 2.51 -0.76
C ALA A 32 -7.27 2.50 0.51
N VAL A 33 -5.96 2.28 0.39
CA VAL A 33 -5.02 2.39 1.53
C VAL A 33 -4.98 3.81 2.07
N ILE A 34 -4.85 4.81 1.20
CA ILE A 34 -4.82 6.22 1.58
C ILE A 34 -6.13 6.64 2.28
N GLY A 35 -7.28 6.23 1.71
CA GLY A 35 -8.59 6.49 2.31
C GLY A 35 -8.74 5.85 3.69
N PHE A 36 -8.26 4.62 3.87
CA PHE A 36 -8.29 3.93 5.17
C PHE A 36 -7.45 4.67 6.23
N VAL A 37 -6.25 5.14 5.88
CA VAL A 37 -5.41 5.93 6.78
C VAL A 37 -6.10 7.22 7.22
N ILE A 38 -6.68 7.97 6.27
CA ILE A 38 -7.44 9.20 6.58
C ILE A 38 -8.63 8.87 7.49
N GLY A 39 -9.34 7.78 7.24
CA GLY A 39 -10.46 7.34 8.06
C GLY A 39 -10.06 7.05 9.51
N ILE A 40 -8.94 6.35 9.71
CA ILE A 40 -8.40 6.11 11.07
C ILE A 40 -8.02 7.43 11.75
N LEU A 41 -7.34 8.35 11.05
CA LEU A 41 -6.98 9.64 11.62
C LEU A 41 -8.22 10.45 12.05
N ALA A 42 -9.25 10.49 11.21
CA ALA A 42 -10.51 11.14 11.55
C ALA A 42 -11.17 10.50 12.78
N LEU A 43 -11.20 9.16 12.84
CA LEU A 43 -11.74 8.42 13.98
C LEU A 43 -10.98 8.72 15.28
N VAL A 44 -9.65 8.75 15.23
CA VAL A 44 -8.80 9.09 16.39
C VAL A 44 -9.03 10.53 16.84
N LEU A 45 -9.15 11.48 15.89
CA LEU A 45 -9.46 12.87 16.20
C LEU A 45 -10.82 13.03 16.87
N ILE A 46 -11.85 12.36 16.32
CA ILE A 46 -13.19 12.34 16.90
C ILE A 46 -13.12 11.78 18.33
N LEU A 47 -12.48 10.63 18.53
CA LEU A 47 -12.32 10.04 19.86
C LEU A 47 -11.62 10.99 20.82
N LYS A 48 -10.56 11.70 20.39
CA LYS A 48 -9.85 12.65 21.24
C LYS A 48 -10.68 13.89 21.58
N ILE A 49 -11.58 14.33 20.70
CA ILE A 49 -12.49 15.45 20.94
C ILE A 49 -13.60 15.06 21.92
N PHE A 50 -14.25 13.92 21.72
CA PHE A 50 -15.39 13.49 22.54
C PHE A 50 -14.97 12.81 23.84
N TRP A 51 -13.80 12.18 23.84
CA TRP A 51 -13.26 11.46 24.98
C TRP A 51 -11.79 11.86 25.21
N PRO A 52 -11.53 13.12 25.60
CA PRO A 52 -10.19 13.56 25.93
C PRO A 52 -9.74 12.84 27.22
N ILE A 53 -9.15 11.65 27.07
CA ILE A 53 -8.39 11.03 28.15
C ILE A 53 -7.15 11.91 28.31
N ALA A 54 -7.23 12.81 29.29
CA ALA A 54 -6.06 13.48 29.82
C ALA A 54 -5.11 12.38 30.34
N ILE A 55 -3.92 12.31 29.75
CA ILE A 55 -2.77 11.67 30.39
C ILE A 55 -2.21 12.71 31.36
#